data_AF-F5XX00-F1
#
_entry.id   AF-F5XX00-F1
#
_cell.length_a   1.000
_cell.length_b   1.000
_cell.length_c   1.000
_cell.angle_alpha   90.00
_cell.angle_beta   90.00
_cell.angle_gamma   90.00
#
_symmetry.space_group_name_H-M   'P 1'
#
loop_
_entity.id
_entity.type
_entity.pdbx_description
1 polymer ?
#
loop_
_entity_poly.entity_id
_entity_poly.type
_entity_poly.pdbx_seq_one_letter_code
_entity_poly.pdbx_strand_id
1 'polypeptide(L)'
;MLERLERSAQPVDAGQYRALVARVAAELESAPRGAALDAVLATFPSAAQLYENLNYRHAGLCRSPLEPALAAEVAARAAIAAARRQPRPA
;
A
#
# COMPACT_ATOMS: atom_id res chain seq x y z
N MET A 1 -2.87 13.61 -7.42
CA MET A 1 -3.33 14.36 -6.23
C MET A 1 -3.10 13.57 -4.95
N LEU A 2 -3.55 12.31 -4.88
CA LEU A 2 -3.29 11.41 -3.74
C LEU A 2 -1.78 11.26 -3.43
N GLU A 3 -0.96 10.96 -4.43
CA GLU A 3 0.50 10.80 -4.25
C GLU A 3 1.19 12.02 -3.61
N ARG A 4 0.76 13.22 -3.98
CA ARG A 4 1.28 14.47 -3.41
C ARG A 4 0.89 14.60 -1.94
N LEU A 5 -0.28 14.10 -1.60
CA LEU A 5 -0.88 14.16 -0.28
C LEU A 5 -0.19 13.17 0.67
N GLU A 6 0.05 11.95 0.21
CA GLU A 6 0.82 10.92 0.94
C GLU A 6 2.27 11.33 1.21
N ARG A 7 2.88 12.13 0.31
CA ARG A 7 4.24 12.66 0.48
C ARG A 7 4.29 13.99 1.24
N SER A 8 3.16 14.55 1.64
CA SER A 8 3.10 15.84 2.32
C SER A 8 3.50 15.70 3.78
N ALA A 9 4.40 16.55 4.26
CA ALA A 9 4.71 16.68 5.69
C ALA A 9 3.70 17.55 6.44
N GLN A 10 2.78 18.22 5.73
CA GLN A 10 1.75 19.05 6.34
C GLN A 10 0.58 18.20 6.85
N PRO A 11 -0.01 18.54 8.01
CA PRO A 11 -1.23 17.90 8.50
C PRO A 11 -2.36 18.08 7.49
N VAL A 12 -3.10 17.00 7.25
CA VAL A 12 -4.23 16.98 6.33
C VAL A 12 -5.47 16.64 7.14
N ASP A 13 -6.56 17.35 6.86
CA ASP A 13 -7.85 17.02 7.44
C ASP A 13 -8.30 15.59 7.05
N ALA A 14 -8.67 14.79 8.05
CA ALA A 14 -9.06 13.40 7.83
C ALA A 14 -10.31 13.26 6.95
N GLY A 15 -11.23 14.24 6.99
CA GLY A 15 -12.40 14.27 6.12
C GLY A 15 -12.03 14.47 4.65
N GLN A 16 -11.14 15.44 4.38
CA GLN A 16 -10.61 15.70 3.04
C GLN A 16 -9.84 14.50 2.48
N TYR A 17 -9.00 13.87 3.31
CA TYR A 17 -8.27 12.67 2.93
C TYR A 17 -9.23 11.54 2.52
N ARG A 18 -10.23 11.24 3.35
CA ARG A 18 -11.23 10.20 3.06
C ARG A 18 -12.01 10.48 1.79
N ALA A 19 -12.42 11.73 1.56
CA ALA A 19 -13.13 12.12 0.34
C ALA A 19 -12.27 11.91 -0.91
N LEU A 20 -10.98 12.27 -0.84
CA LEU A 20 -10.05 12.04 -1.93
C LEU A 20 -9.84 10.55 -2.21
N VAL A 21 -9.57 9.75 -1.18
CA VAL A 21 -9.39 8.30 -1.32
C VAL A 21 -10.63 7.65 -1.92
N ALA A 22 -11.82 8.00 -1.43
CA ALA A 22 -13.08 7.48 -1.97
C ALA A 22 -13.26 7.84 -3.45
N ARG A 23 -12.91 9.07 -3.84
CA ARG A 23 -12.98 9.47 -5.25
C ARG A 23 -11.99 8.69 -6.12
N VAL A 24 -10.74 8.58 -5.69
CA VAL A 24 -9.72 7.83 -6.44
C VAL A 24 -10.11 6.35 -6.55
N ALA A 25 -10.68 5.76 -5.50
CA ALA A 25 -11.17 4.38 -5.53
C ALA A 25 -12.25 4.18 -6.61
N ALA A 26 -13.24 5.07 -6.69
CA ALA A 26 -14.30 4.99 -7.70
C ALA A 26 -13.76 5.10 -9.15
N GLU A 27 -12.77 5.99 -9.38
CA GLU A 27 -12.12 6.10 -10.69
C GLU A 27 -11.31 4.83 -11.03
N LEU A 28 -10.62 4.25 -10.04
CA LEU A 28 -9.85 3.01 -10.21
C LEU A 28 -10.73 1.79 -10.50
N GLU A 29 -11.92 1.70 -9.88
CA GLU A 29 -12.88 0.62 -10.12
C GLU A 29 -13.52 0.70 -11.51
N SER A 30 -13.76 1.92 -12.01
CA SER A 30 -14.36 2.15 -13.33
C SER A 30 -13.34 2.15 -14.47
N ALA A 31 -12.04 2.26 -14.16
CA ALA A 31 -10.98 2.29 -15.17
C ALA A 31 -10.87 0.96 -15.93
N PRO A 32 -10.81 0.99 -17.28
CA PRO A 32 -10.53 -0.20 -18.06
C PRO A 32 -9.15 -0.77 -17.73
N ARG A 33 -9.08 -2.10 -17.56
CA ARG A 33 -7.80 -2.79 -17.38
C ARG A 33 -6.98 -2.71 -18.67
N GLY A 34 -5.69 -2.46 -18.55
CA GLY A 34 -4.76 -2.43 -19.68
C GLY A 34 -3.55 -1.53 -19.43
N ALA A 35 -2.72 -1.38 -20.47
CA ALA A 35 -1.43 -0.71 -20.38
C ALA A 35 -1.48 0.73 -19.85
N ALA A 36 -2.56 1.47 -20.14
CA ALA A 36 -2.73 2.84 -19.65
C ALA A 36 -2.92 2.87 -18.12
N LEU A 37 -3.76 1.97 -17.58
CA LEU A 37 -3.94 1.84 -16.14
C LEU A 37 -2.63 1.37 -15.49
N ASP A 38 -1.92 0.41 -16.09
CA ASP A 38 -0.65 -0.07 -15.58
C ASP A 38 0.41 1.03 -15.50
N ALA A 39 0.49 1.92 -16.49
CA ALA A 39 1.41 3.05 -16.48
C ALA A 39 1.09 4.05 -15.36
N VAL A 40 -0.20 4.32 -15.10
CA VAL A 40 -0.63 5.17 -13.98
C VAL A 40 -0.22 4.54 -12.65
N LEU A 41 -0.50 3.25 -12.45
CA LEU A 41 -0.16 2.56 -11.20
C LEU A 41 1.36 2.45 -11.00
N ALA A 42 2.15 2.26 -12.07
CA ALA A 42 3.61 2.28 -11.98
C ALA A 42 4.17 3.67 -11.61
N THR A 43 3.48 4.74 -12.00
CA THR A 43 3.92 6.13 -11.76
C THR A 43 3.52 6.62 -10.36
N PHE A 44 2.39 6.16 -9.83
CA PHE A 44 1.81 6.64 -8.57
C PHE A 44 1.66 5.50 -7.54
N PRO A 45 2.70 5.23 -6.71
CA PRO A 45 2.70 4.15 -5.73
C PRO A 45 1.48 4.13 -4.79
N SER A 46 0.98 5.30 -4.39
CA SER A 46 -0.19 5.40 -3.50
C SER A 46 -1.47 4.92 -4.18
N ALA A 47 -1.61 5.20 -5.48
CA ALA A 47 -2.73 4.70 -6.28
C ALA A 47 -2.59 3.19 -6.54
N ALA A 48 -1.36 2.69 -6.73
CA ALA A 48 -1.08 1.25 -6.82
C ALA A 48 -1.51 0.50 -5.56
N GLN A 49 -1.10 0.97 -4.38
CA GLN A 49 -1.51 0.38 -3.11
C GLN A 49 -3.04 0.39 -2.94
N LEU A 50 -3.70 1.50 -3.25
CA LEU A 50 -5.16 1.57 -3.17
C LEU A 50 -5.83 0.59 -4.13
N TYR A 51 -5.36 0.51 -5.38
CA TYR A 51 -5.85 -0.44 -6.38
C TYR A 51 -5.66 -1.89 -5.94
N GLU A 52 -4.51 -2.24 -5.36
CA GLU A 52 -4.24 -3.55 -4.78
C GLU A 52 -5.21 -3.88 -3.64
N ASN A 53 -5.42 -2.97 -2.71
CA ASN A 53 -6.33 -3.16 -1.58
C ASN A 53 -7.79 -3.39 -2.04
N LEU A 54 -8.25 -2.64 -3.04
CA LEU A 54 -9.60 -2.82 -3.62
C LEU A 54 -9.76 -4.19 -4.27
N ASN A 55 -8.73 -4.67 -4.97
CA ASN A 55 -8.74 -5.94 -5.70
C ASN A 55 -8.20 -7.13 -4.88
N TYR A 56 -7.91 -6.93 -3.59
CA TYR A 56 -7.27 -7.92 -2.73
C TYR A 56 -8.01 -9.27 -2.74
N ARG A 57 -9.34 -9.25 -2.68
CA ARG A 57 -10.19 -10.45 -2.73
C ARG A 57 -10.14 -11.21 -4.06
N HIS A 58 -9.77 -10.55 -5.16
CA HIS A 58 -9.81 -11.13 -6.50
C HIS A 58 -8.44 -11.58 -7.01
N ALA A 59 -7.35 -10.94 -6.54
CA ALA A 59 -6.01 -11.17 -7.09
C ALA A 59 -4.92 -11.37 -6.02
N GLY A 60 -5.21 -11.23 -4.72
CA GLY A 60 -4.14 -11.15 -3.72
C GLY A 60 -3.20 -9.96 -3.97
N LEU A 61 -2.02 -9.94 -3.32
CA LEU A 61 -1.01 -8.86 -3.44
C LEU A 61 -0.15 -8.96 -4.72
N CYS A 62 -0.75 -9.33 -5.87
CA CYS A 62 -0.02 -9.72 -7.08
C CYS A 62 0.70 -8.61 -7.87
N ARG A 63 0.82 -7.38 -7.33
CA ARG A 63 1.53 -6.27 -8.00
C ARG A 63 2.76 -5.77 -7.22
N SER A 64 2.83 -6.03 -5.92
CA SER A 64 4.04 -5.80 -5.14
C SER A 64 5.06 -6.91 -5.43
N PRO A 65 6.35 -6.59 -5.65
CA PRO A 65 7.36 -7.62 -5.88
C PRO A 65 7.38 -8.58 -4.68
N LEU A 66 7.31 -9.88 -4.98
CA LEU A 66 7.20 -10.92 -3.96
C LEU A 66 8.46 -10.97 -3.07
N GLU A 67 9.64 -10.76 -3.67
CA GLU A 67 10.94 -10.82 -2.99
C GLU A 67 11.08 -9.84 -1.81
N PRO A 68 10.86 -8.51 -1.97
CA PRO A 68 10.96 -7.58 -0.84
C PRO A 68 9.95 -7.87 0.27
N ALA A 69 8.73 -8.28 -0.09
CA ALA A 69 7.69 -8.63 0.89
C ALA A 69 8.08 -9.90 1.67
N LEU A 70 8.58 -10.93 0.99
CA LEU A 70 9.08 -12.15 1.61
C LEU A 70 10.30 -11.88 2.49
N ALA A 71 11.23 -11.04 2.04
CA ALA A 71 12.40 -10.65 2.81
C ALA A 71 12.00 -9.91 4.10
N ALA A 72 11.02 -9.00 4.02
CA ALA A 72 10.49 -8.29 5.18
C ALA A 72 9.81 -9.26 6.18
N GLU A 73 9.03 -10.23 5.70
CA GLU A 73 8.39 -11.26 6.53
C GLU A 73 9.45 -12.13 7.26
N VAL A 74 10.49 -12.57 6.54
CA VAL A 74 11.60 -13.35 7.14
C VAL A 74 12.33 -12.52 8.20
N ALA A 75 12.63 -11.26 7.92
CA ALA A 75 13.29 -10.36 8.87
C ALA A 75 12.43 -10.11 10.12
N ALA A 76 11.13 -9.88 9.95
CA ALA A 76 10.20 -9.68 11.07
C ALA A 76 10.13 -10.91 11.97
N ARG A 77 10.05 -12.12 11.40
CA ARG A 77 10.08 -13.37 12.16
C ARG A 77 11.37 -13.55 12.96
N ALA A 78 12.51 -13.24 12.36
CA ALA A 78 13.80 -13.31 13.04
C ALA A 78 13.88 -12.34 14.23
N ALA A 79 13.42 -11.10 14.05
CA ALA A 79 13.38 -10.09 15.11
C ALA A 79 12.47 -10.50 16.28
N ILE A 80 11.27 -11.01 15.98
CA ILE A 80 10.33 -11.52 17.00
C ILE A 80 10.96 -12.70 17.76
N ALA A 81 11.60 -13.64 17.06
CA ALA A 81 12.26 -14.77 17.70
C ALA A 81 13.43 -14.33 18.60
N ALA A 82 14.20 -13.31 18.20
CA ALA A 82 15.25 -12.74 19.03
C ALA A 82 14.67 -12.05 20.28
N ALA A 83 13.63 -11.24 20.15
CA ALA A 83 12.97 -10.58 21.27
C ALA A 83 12.38 -11.58 22.28
N ARG A 84 11.80 -12.70 21.80
CA ARG A 84 11.32 -13.79 22.66
C ARG A 84 12.43 -14.51 23.43
N ARG A 85 13.66 -14.50 22.92
CA ARG A 85 14.82 -15.12 23.56
C ARG A 85 15.54 -14.18 24.53
N GLN A 86 15.27 -12.87 24.48
CA GLN A 86 15.81 -11.94 25.44
C GLN A 86 15.03 -12.04 26.76
N PRO A 87 15.70 -12.28 27.91
CA PRO A 87 15.05 -12.16 29.19
C PRO A 87 14.62 -10.70 29.39
N ARG A 88 13.43 -10.51 29.96
CA ARG A 88 12.91 -9.17 30.29
C ARG A 88 13.94 -8.49 31.21
N PRO A 89 14.50 -7.32 30.85
CA PRO A 89 15.35 -6.58 31.77
C PRO A 89 14.53 -6.21 33.01
N ALA A 90 15.13 -6.43 34.19
CA ALA A 90 14.54 -6.18 35.50
C ALA A 90 14.33 -4.68 35.76
#